data_AF-A0A5C7PXW5-F1
#
_entry.id   AF-A0A5C7PXW5-F1
#
_cell.length_a   1.000
_cell.length_b   1.000
_cell.length_c   1.000
_cell.angle_alpha   90.00
_cell.angle_beta   90.00
_cell.angle_gamma   90.00
#
_symmetry.space_group_name_H-M   'P 1'
#
loop_
_entity.id
_entity.type
_entity.pdbx_description
1 polymer ?
#
loop_
_entity_poly.entity_id
_entity_poly.type
_entity_poly.pdbx_seq_one_letter_code
_entity_poly.pdbx_strand_id
1 'polypeptide(L)'
;MKEVKNCAPQGDALMFRVEKLPTNALLVKTENGMLLVTHSETGHHHAVDARPGLELFQHPTDPLVGWLRISKEAQHADVVHHRPWDTHETLRLLYSDSPAGETIFEIRRQRERAPEGWRRVED
;
A
#
# COMPACT_ATOMS: atom_id res chain seq x y z
N MET A 1 -1.41 -6.28 13.97
CA MET A 1 -0.32 -5.70 13.16
C MET A 1 0.50 -6.86 12.66
N LYS A 2 0.60 -6.98 11.35
CA LYS A 2 1.26 -8.11 10.69
C LYS A 2 2.45 -7.64 9.91
N GLU A 3 3.58 -8.29 10.14
CA GLU A 3 4.80 -8.02 9.42
C GLU A 3 4.79 -8.72 8.07
N VAL A 4 5.18 -7.98 7.04
CA VAL A 4 5.16 -8.45 5.65
C VAL A 4 6.58 -8.36 5.11
N LYS A 5 7.13 -9.53 4.77
CA LYS A 5 8.48 -9.63 4.18
C LYS A 5 8.45 -9.67 2.65
N ASN A 6 7.48 -10.40 2.08
CA ASN A 6 7.44 -10.69 0.65
C ASN A 6 6.11 -10.34 0.00
N CYS A 7 4.99 -10.74 0.59
CA CYS A 7 3.66 -10.52 0.03
C CYS A 7 2.60 -10.60 1.13
N ALA A 8 1.63 -9.69 1.11
CA ALA A 8 0.42 -9.77 1.92
C ALA A 8 -0.75 -9.03 1.26
N PRO A 9 -1.97 -9.61 1.31
CA PRO A 9 -3.18 -8.87 1.00
C PRO A 9 -3.65 -8.03 2.19
N GLN A 10 -4.31 -6.92 1.90
CA GLN A 10 -5.03 -6.07 2.85
C GLN A 10 -6.33 -5.59 2.17
N GLY A 11 -7.45 -6.24 2.46
CA GLY A 11 -8.71 -5.94 1.77
C GLY A 11 -8.60 -6.22 0.26
N ASP A 12 -8.83 -5.19 -0.54
CA ASP A 12 -8.71 -5.22 -2.01
C ASP A 12 -7.27 -4.95 -2.50
N ALA A 13 -6.32 -4.59 -1.65
CA ALA A 13 -4.95 -4.32 -2.05
C ALA A 13 -4.04 -5.54 -1.85
N LEU A 14 -3.23 -5.86 -2.86
CA LEU A 14 -2.13 -6.81 -2.75
C LEU A 14 -0.81 -6.06 -2.74
N MET A 15 -0.03 -6.21 -1.67
CA MET A 15 1.31 -5.68 -1.57
C MET A 15 2.31 -6.81 -1.75
N PHE A 16 3.22 -6.68 -2.71
CA PHE A 16 4.29 -7.65 -2.91
C PHE A 16 5.60 -6.98 -3.28
N ARG A 17 6.70 -7.59 -2.83
CA ARG A 17 8.04 -7.05 -3.02
C ARG A 17 8.47 -7.19 -4.48
N VAL A 18 9.07 -6.13 -5.01
CA VAL A 18 9.71 -6.11 -6.33
C VAL A 18 11.16 -5.66 -6.21
N GLU A 19 11.99 -6.04 -7.18
CA GLU A 19 13.43 -5.76 -7.14
C GLU A 19 13.77 -4.30 -7.43
N LYS A 20 12.99 -3.63 -8.29
CA LYS A 20 13.26 -2.28 -8.76
C LYS A 20 11.99 -1.51 -9.05
N LEU A 21 12.07 -0.19 -8.93
CA LEU A 21 11.01 0.72 -9.33
C LEU A 21 10.99 0.82 -10.87
N PRO A 22 9.81 0.84 -11.52
CA PRO A 22 9.73 1.15 -12.94
C PRO A 22 10.22 2.57 -13.24
N THR A 23 10.89 2.76 -14.37
CA THR A 23 11.47 4.06 -14.77
C THR A 23 10.43 5.13 -15.09
N ASN A 24 9.19 4.72 -15.37
CA ASN A 24 8.05 5.58 -15.67
C ASN A 24 7.14 5.83 -14.47
N ALA A 25 7.48 5.33 -13.28
CA ALA A 25 6.68 5.52 -12.08
C ALA A 25 6.70 7.01 -11.67
N LEU A 26 5.52 7.57 -11.39
CA LEU A 26 5.36 8.98 -11.05
C LEU A 26 5.31 9.15 -9.53
N LEU A 27 6.10 10.06 -8.99
CA LEU A 27 6.10 10.37 -7.57
C LEU A 27 4.75 10.96 -7.15
N VAL A 28 4.15 10.39 -6.10
CA VAL A 28 2.90 10.85 -5.50
C VAL A 28 3.23 11.82 -4.37
N LYS A 29 2.58 12.98 -4.38
CA LYS A 29 2.71 13.95 -3.29
C LYS A 29 1.95 13.47 -2.06
N THR A 30 2.44 13.85 -0.89
CA THR A 30 1.71 13.62 0.35
C THR A 30 0.45 14.49 0.41
N GLU A 31 -0.59 13.96 1.02
CA GLU A 31 -1.82 14.69 1.31
C GLU A 31 -2.06 14.65 2.82
N ASN A 32 -2.14 15.82 3.47
CA ASN A 32 -2.33 15.94 4.92
C ASN A 32 -1.29 15.15 5.76
N GLY A 33 -0.05 15.07 5.29
CA GLY A 33 1.00 14.32 5.97
C GLY A 33 0.92 12.80 5.80
N MET A 34 0.09 12.31 4.88
CA MET A 34 -0.05 10.89 4.57
C MET A 34 0.33 10.60 3.11
N LEU A 35 0.84 9.40 2.87
CA LEU A 35 0.98 8.78 1.56
C LEU A 35 -0.24 7.87 1.34
N LEU A 36 -1.14 8.25 0.44
CA LEU A 36 -2.38 7.50 0.20
C LEU A 36 -2.10 6.37 -0.79
N VAL A 37 -1.82 5.19 -0.22
CA VAL A 37 -1.42 3.96 -0.92
C VAL A 37 -2.52 3.48 -1.85
N THR A 38 -3.78 3.51 -1.40
CA THR A 38 -4.95 3.24 -2.26
C THR A 38 -6.15 4.07 -1.81
N HIS A 39 -7.00 4.46 -2.77
CA HIS A 39 -8.35 4.99 -2.52
C HIS A 39 -9.36 3.94 -2.96
N SER A 40 -10.31 3.57 -2.11
CA SER A 40 -11.49 2.84 -2.54
C SER A 40 -12.60 3.79 -3.01
N GLU A 41 -13.35 3.36 -4.02
CA GLU A 41 -14.55 4.04 -4.51
C GLU A 41 -15.66 4.07 -3.45
N THR A 42 -15.64 3.16 -2.47
CA THR A 42 -16.58 3.13 -1.33
C THR A 42 -16.17 4.01 -0.14
N GLY A 43 -15.14 4.84 -0.31
CA GLY A 43 -14.79 5.89 0.67
C GLY A 43 -13.88 5.44 1.82
N HIS A 44 -13.08 4.39 1.63
CA HIS A 44 -11.99 4.03 2.54
C HIS A 44 -10.63 4.23 1.87
N HIS A 45 -9.59 4.46 2.67
CA HIS A 45 -8.23 4.69 2.16
C HIS A 45 -7.24 3.80 2.91
N HIS A 46 -6.24 3.32 2.19
CA HIS A 46 -5.03 2.77 2.79
C HIS A 46 -3.97 3.85 2.77
N ALA A 47 -3.44 4.19 3.94
CA ALA A 47 -2.49 5.28 4.09
C ALA A 47 -1.28 4.85 4.90
N VAL A 48 -0.16 5.54 4.65
CA VAL A 48 1.07 5.44 5.41
C VAL A 48 1.44 6.85 5.86
N ASP A 49 1.82 7.02 7.13
CA ASP A 49 2.31 8.30 7.62
C ASP A 49 3.57 8.73 6.86
N ALA A 50 3.54 9.94 6.29
CA ALA A 50 4.66 10.46 5.54
C ALA A 50 5.82 10.79 6.48
N ARG A 51 6.99 10.20 6.22
CA ARG A 51 8.22 10.44 6.97
C ARG A 51 9.44 10.24 6.09
N PRO A 52 10.62 10.77 6.48
CA PRO A 52 11.86 10.56 5.73
C PRO A 52 12.10 9.08 5.41
N GLY A 53 12.52 8.82 4.17
CA GLY A 53 12.78 7.47 3.68
C GLY A 53 11.57 6.69 3.16
N LEU A 54 10.36 7.27 3.18
CA LEU A 54 9.18 6.71 2.54
C LEU A 54 8.73 7.56 1.34
N GLU A 55 8.51 6.91 0.22
CA GLU A 55 7.99 7.55 -0.98
C GLU A 55 6.99 6.64 -1.70
N LEU A 56 5.90 7.24 -2.17
CA LEU A 56 4.87 6.55 -2.93
C LEU A 56 4.96 6.96 -4.41
N PHE A 57 4.79 6.00 -5.29
CA PHE A 57 4.76 6.18 -6.73
C PHE A 57 3.51 5.55 -7.31
N GLN A 58 3.05 6.08 -8.45
CA GLN A 58 1.89 5.56 -9.18
C GLN A 58 2.23 5.28 -10.64
N HIS A 59 1.57 4.28 -11.24
CA HIS A 59 1.71 3.99 -12.66
C HIS A 59 1.08 5.14 -13.47
N PRO A 60 1.72 5.62 -14.54
CA PRO A 60 1.30 6.84 -15.26
C PRO A 60 -0.09 6.75 -15.91
N THR A 61 -0.55 5.54 -16.23
CA THR A 61 -1.83 5.32 -16.91
C THR A 61 -2.73 4.30 -16.21
N ASP A 62 -2.26 3.66 -15.14
CA ASP A 62 -3.01 2.59 -14.45
C ASP A 62 -3.17 2.98 -12.98
N PRO A 63 -4.33 3.51 -12.58
CA PRO A 63 -4.54 3.96 -11.21
C PRO A 63 -4.58 2.81 -10.20
N LEU A 64 -4.68 1.55 -10.65
CA LEU A 64 -4.72 0.37 -9.79
C LEU A 64 -3.33 -0.12 -9.39
N VAL A 65 -2.26 0.45 -9.95
CA VAL A 65 -0.88 0.05 -9.70
C VAL A 65 -0.08 1.21 -9.13
N GLY A 66 0.59 0.95 -8.01
CA GLY A 66 1.53 1.88 -7.39
C GLY A 66 2.69 1.14 -6.74
N TRP A 67 3.66 1.89 -6.22
CA TRP A 67 4.81 1.35 -5.52
C TRP A 67 5.15 2.19 -4.30
N LEU A 68 5.42 1.52 -3.18
CA LEU A 68 5.95 2.15 -1.99
C LEU A 68 7.43 1.80 -1.85
N ARG A 69 8.27 2.83 -1.80
CA ARG A 69 9.70 2.74 -1.57
C ARG A 69 9.99 2.97 -0.09
N ILE A 70 10.74 2.05 0.50
CA ILE A 70 11.18 2.07 1.89
C ILE A 70 12.70 2.10 1.90
N SER A 71 13.28 3.20 2.34
CA SER A 71 14.72 3.33 2.50
C SER A 71 15.21 2.67 3.79
N LYS A 72 16.53 2.50 3.88
CA LYS A 72 17.19 2.08 5.12
C LYS A 72 16.91 3.02 6.31
N GLU A 73 16.67 4.31 6.08
CA GLU A 73 16.34 5.23 7.18
C GLU A 73 14.97 4.92 7.80
N ALA A 74 13.98 4.61 6.96
CA ALA A 74 12.62 4.37 7.41
C ALA A 74 12.42 3.03 8.14
N GLN A 75 13.23 2.01 7.81
CA GLN A 75 13.19 0.62 8.32
C GLN A 75 11.87 -0.15 8.10
N HIS A 76 10.73 0.52 7.99
CA HIS A 76 9.43 -0.07 7.71
C HIS A 76 8.45 1.00 7.19
N ALA A 77 7.30 0.55 6.70
CA ALA A 77 6.12 1.37 6.46
C ALA A 77 4.88 0.66 7.01
N ASP A 78 4.05 1.41 7.73
CA ASP A 78 2.83 0.88 8.34
C ASP A 78 1.62 1.30 7.50
N VAL A 79 1.03 0.36 6.77
CA VAL A 79 -0.14 0.59 5.93
C VAL A 79 -1.40 0.41 6.79
N VAL A 80 -2.04 1.54 7.08
CA VAL A 80 -3.25 1.60 7.91
C VAL A 80 -4.48 1.64 7.00
N HIS A 81 -5.46 0.79 7.29
CA HIS A 81 -6.76 0.81 6.65
C HIS A 81 -7.70 1.74 7.42
N HIS A 82 -8.08 2.87 6.82
CA HIS A 82 -9.00 3.83 7.42
C HIS A 82 -10.44 3.54 6.94
N ARG A 83 -11.10 2.59 7.61
CA ARG A 83 -12.54 2.31 7.43
C ARG A 83 -13.22 2.25 8.80
N PRO A 84 -14.30 3.00 9.06
CA PRO A 84 -14.82 3.16 10.43
C PRO A 84 -15.36 1.89 11.10
N TRP A 85 -15.75 0.88 10.32
CA TRP A 85 -16.40 -0.35 10.81
C TRP A 85 -15.65 -1.63 10.40
N ASP A 86 -14.48 -1.50 9.78
CA ASP A 86 -13.72 -2.63 9.27
C ASP A 86 -12.23 -2.36 9.50
N THR A 87 -11.73 -2.97 10.57
CA THR A 87 -10.37 -2.74 11.04
C THR A 87 -9.48 -3.88 10.56
N HIS A 88 -9.25 -3.96 9.25
CA HIS A 88 -8.12 -4.74 8.75
C HIS A 88 -6.87 -4.37 9.54
N GLU A 89 -6.13 -5.37 9.99
CA GLU A 89 -4.93 -5.11 10.75
C GLU A 89 -3.93 -4.28 9.94
N THR A 90 -3.22 -3.39 10.62
CA THR A 90 -2.10 -2.67 10.01
C THR A 90 -1.08 -3.66 9.44
N LEU A 91 -0.74 -3.51 8.17
CA LEU A 91 0.38 -4.22 7.56
C LEU A 91 1.66 -3.41 7.74
N ARG A 92 2.64 -4.02 8.40
CA ARG A 92 3.98 -3.47 8.51
C ARG A 92 4.86 -4.05 7.40
N LEU A 93 5.09 -3.26 6.37
CA LEU A 93 6.02 -3.58 5.28
C LEU A 93 7.44 -3.33 5.78
N LEU A 94 8.27 -4.36 5.86
CA LEU A 94 9.62 -4.25 6.42
C LEU A 94 10.64 -3.88 5.35
N TYR A 95 11.58 -3.01 5.72
CA TYR A 95 12.85 -2.92 5.01
C TYR A 95 13.58 -4.25 5.11
N SER A 96 14.23 -4.62 4.02
CA SER A 96 15.19 -5.71 3.99
C SER A 96 16.41 -5.23 3.21
N ASP A 97 17.58 -5.42 3.80
CA ASP A 97 18.86 -5.05 3.18
C ASP A 97 18.90 -5.59 1.75
N SER A 98 19.00 -4.66 0.81
CA SER A 98 19.18 -4.92 -0.61
C SER A 98 20.44 -4.19 -1.06
N PRO A 99 21.14 -4.68 -2.10
CA PRO A 99 22.30 -3.96 -2.65
C PRO A 99 21.96 -2.53 -3.11
N ALA A 100 20.70 -2.25 -3.43
CA ALA A 100 20.20 -0.93 -3.83
C ALA A 100 19.94 0.02 -2.63
N GLY A 101 20.00 -0.48 -1.39
CA GLY A 101 19.73 0.33 -0.20
C GLY A 101 18.25 0.66 0.04
N GLU A 102 17.35 0.01 -0.70
CA GLU A 102 15.91 0.26 -0.69
C GLU A 102 15.09 -1.05 -0.79
N THR A 103 13.88 -1.03 -0.27
CA THR A 103 12.88 -2.09 -0.46
C THR A 103 11.65 -1.50 -1.13
N ILE A 104 11.18 -2.16 -2.18
CA ILE A 104 10.07 -1.67 -2.98
C ILE A 104 8.94 -2.69 -2.90
N PHE A 105 7.76 -2.22 -2.50
CA PHE A 105 6.53 -2.99 -2.57
C PHE A 105 5.68 -2.43 -3.71
N GLU A 106 5.36 -3.27 -4.69
CA GLU A 106 4.30 -2.99 -5.63
C GLU A 106 2.95 -3.21 -4.93
N ILE A 107 2.08 -2.24 -5.07
CA ILE A 107 0.70 -2.28 -4.60
C ILE A 107 -0.18 -2.43 -5.82
N ARG A 108 -0.93 -3.52 -5.87
CA ARG A 108 -1.98 -3.73 -6.87
C ARG A 108 -3.32 -3.73 -6.18
N ARG A 109 -4.20 -2.82 -6.59
CA ARG A 109 -5.62 -2.94 -6.28
C ARG A 109 -6.21 -4.09 -7.08
N GLN A 110 -6.78 -5.04 -6.37
CA GLN A 110 -7.73 -5.99 -6.91
C GLN A 110 -9.03 -5.23 -7.17
N ARG A 111 -9.74 -5.63 -8.22
CA ARG A 111 -11.05 -5.07 -8.54
C ARG A 111 -11.96 -5.32 -7.33
N GLU A 112 -12.51 -4.26 -6.75
CA GLU A 112 -13.45 -4.38 -5.63
C GLU A 112 -14.58 -5.32 -6.08
N ARG A 113 -14.83 -6.39 -5.33
CA ARG A 113 -15.97 -7.27 -5.61
C ARG A 113 -17.21 -6.45 -5.29
N ALA A 114 -17.80 -5.80 -6.31
CA ALA A 114 -19.14 -5.27 -6.19
C ALA A 114 -20.07 -6.46 -5.87
N PRO A 115 -20.74 -6.52 -4.71
CA PRO A 115 -21.68 -7.58 -4.44
C PRO A 115 -22.94 -7.29 -5.28
N GLU A 116 -22.94 -7.71 -6.54
CA GLU A 116 -24.21 -8.00 -7.21
C GLU A 116 -24.81 -9.23 -6.52
N GLY A 117 -25.61 -8.98 -5.49
CA GLY A 117 -26.38 -10.00 -4.80
C GLY A 117 -26.15 -10.01 -3.29
N TRP A 118 -27.20 -9.66 -2.56
CA TRP A 118 -27.28 -9.70 -1.11
C TRP A 118 -26.79 -11.03 -0.51
N ARG A 119 -25.89 -10.95 0.47
CA ARG A 119 -25.85 -11.91 1.57
C ARG A 119 -25.32 -11.24 2.83
N ARG A 120 -26.05 -11.44 3.92
CA ARG A 120 -25.67 -11.08 5.29
C ARG A 120 -24.42 -11.89 5.65
N VAL A 121 -23.32 -11.21 5.93
CA VAL A 121 -22.15 -11.81 6.56
C VAL A 121 -22.27 -11.50 8.04
N GLU A 122 -22.45 -12.56 8.83
CA GLU A 122 -22.23 -12.54 10.27
C GLU A 122 -20.72 -12.64 10.50
N ASP A 123 -20.23 -11.80 11.41
CA ASP A 123 -18.88 -11.84 11.99
C ASP A 123 -18.65 -13.20 12.69
#